data_AF-A0A9C8WID5-F1
#
_entry.id   AF-A0A9C8WID5-F1
#
_cell.length_a   1.000
_cell.length_b   1.000
_cell.length_c   1.000
_cell.angle_alpha   90.00
_cell.angle_beta   90.00
_cell.angle_gamma   90.00
#
_symmetry.space_group_name_H-M   'P 1'
#
loop_
_entity.id
_entity.type
_entity.pdbx_description
1 polymer ?
#
loop_
_entity_poly.entity_id
_entity_poly.type
_entity_poly.pdbx_seq_one_letter_code
_entity_poly.pdbx_strand_id
1 'polypeptide(L)'
;MSENLGTDVEAFAALYDRYFLRVYNYVRYRVPDPPTAEDLTAEIFTRALAKLDTFSPRRGTFAAWLFAIARNTVNGYHRRAKLRRLLPLSA
;
A
#
# COMPACT_ATOMS: atom_id res chain seq x y z
N MET A 1 7.66 -9.53 27.66
CA MET A 1 7.19 -8.47 26.73
C MET A 1 7.03 -9.06 25.32
N SER A 2 6.11 -10.03 25.15
CA SER A 2 5.94 -10.76 23.88
C SER A 2 4.50 -11.25 23.63
N GLU A 3 3.49 -10.72 24.33
CA GLU A 3 2.14 -11.30 24.35
C GLU A 3 1.12 -10.61 23.42
N ASN A 4 1.51 -9.57 22.67
CA ASN A 4 0.56 -8.74 21.91
C ASN A 4 0.67 -8.83 20.37
N LEU A 5 1.64 -9.59 19.84
CA LEU A 5 1.85 -9.68 18.39
C LEU A 5 0.77 -10.49 17.67
N GLY A 6 0.15 -11.47 18.34
CA GLY A 6 -0.97 -12.23 17.77
C GLY A 6 -2.14 -11.30 17.49
N THR A 7 -2.64 -10.63 18.54
CA THR A 7 -3.84 -9.77 18.50
C THR A 7 -3.77 -8.69 17.41
N ASP A 8 -2.59 -8.07 17.24
CA ASP A 8 -2.38 -7.03 16.23
C ASP A 8 -2.37 -7.60 14.81
N VAL A 9 -1.84 -8.81 14.62
CA VAL A 9 -1.81 -9.53 13.33
C VAL A 9 -3.21 -10.00 12.94
N GLU A 10 -3.99 -10.57 13.87
CA GLU A 10 -5.36 -10.99 13.59
C GLU A 10 -6.28 -9.81 13.27
N ALA A 11 -6.13 -8.70 14.00
CA ALA A 11 -6.88 -7.47 13.72
C ALA A 11 -6.54 -6.90 12.33
N PHE A 12 -5.26 -6.96 11.94
CA PHE A 12 -4.83 -6.54 10.61
C PHE A 12 -5.32 -7.47 9.50
N ALA A 13 -5.39 -8.79 9.73
CA ALA A 13 -5.91 -9.75 8.77
C ALA A 13 -7.36 -9.43 8.37
N ALA A 14 -8.22 -9.12 9.34
CA ALA A 14 -9.59 -8.70 9.08
C ALA A 14 -9.68 -7.39 8.26
N LEU A 15 -8.74 -6.46 8.49
CA LEU A 15 -8.63 -5.24 7.68
C LEU A 15 -8.13 -5.55 6.27
N TYR A 16 -7.15 -6.45 6.14
CA TYR A 16 -6.65 -6.90 4.84
C TYR A 16 -7.79 -7.45 3.99
N ASP A 17 -8.54 -8.43 4.49
CA ASP A 17 -9.64 -9.06 3.76
C ASP A 17 -10.69 -8.04 3.30
N ARG A 18 -11.01 -7.08 4.17
CA ARG A 18 -11.99 -6.02 3.89
C ARG A 18 -11.54 -5.05 2.80
N TYR A 19 -10.24 -4.75 2.72
CA TYR A 19 -9.73 -3.68 1.86
C TYR A 19 -8.94 -4.16 0.65
N PHE A 20 -8.52 -5.43 0.60
CA PHE A 20 -7.66 -5.98 -0.44
C PHE A 20 -8.19 -5.66 -1.84
N LEU A 21 -9.42 -6.09 -2.15
CA LEU A 21 -10.01 -5.90 -3.47
C LEU A 21 -10.16 -4.41 -3.84
N ARG A 22 -10.44 -3.55 -2.85
CA ARG A 22 -10.61 -2.10 -3.07
C ARG A 22 -9.27 -1.43 -3.38
N VAL A 23 -8.21 -1.81 -2.68
CA VAL A 23 -6.84 -1.32 -2.94
C VAL A 23 -6.36 -1.85 -4.27
N TYR A 24 -6.53 -3.15 -4.55
CA TYR A 24 -6.16 -3.75 -5.81
C TYR A 24 -6.83 -3.05 -7.00
N ASN A 25 -8.15 -2.85 -6.96
CA ASN A 25 -8.88 -2.16 -8.03
C ASN A 25 -8.43 -0.70 -8.18
N TYR A 26 -8.14 0.00 -7.08
CA TYR A 26 -7.58 1.35 -7.12
C TYR A 26 -6.22 1.40 -7.82
N VAL A 27 -5.37 0.40 -7.58
CA VAL A 27 -4.06 0.27 -8.23
C VAL A 27 -4.22 -0.13 -9.70
N ARG A 28 -5.01 -1.16 -10.03
CA ARG A 28 -5.24 -1.59 -11.43
C ARG A 28 -5.77 -0.47 -12.33
N TYR A 29 -6.63 0.39 -11.79
CA TYR A 29 -7.12 1.55 -12.53
C TYR A 29 -6.01 2.54 -12.92
N ARG A 30 -4.90 2.59 -12.17
CA ARG A 30 -3.77 3.53 -12.38
C ARG A 30 -2.55 2.86 -12.99
N VAL A 31 -2.42 1.55 -12.83
CA VAL A 31 -1.31 0.72 -13.29
C VAL A 31 -1.90 -0.43 -14.11
N PRO A 32 -1.90 -0.31 -15.46
CA PRO A 32 -2.55 -1.27 -16.35
C PRO A 32 -1.90 -2.65 -16.41
N ASP A 33 -0.66 -2.80 -15.96
CA ASP A 33 0.01 -4.09 -15.86
C ASP A 33 -0.45 -4.86 -14.62
N PRO A 34 -1.09 -6.05 -14.76
CA PRO A 34 -1.59 -6.82 -13.61
C PRO A 34 -0.50 -7.25 -12.62
N PRO A 35 0.62 -7.87 -13.03
CA PRO A 35 1.70 -8.25 -12.11
C PRO A 35 2.22 -7.07 -11.29
N THR A 36 2.49 -5.93 -11.95
CA THR A 36 2.94 -4.72 -11.24
C THR A 36 1.89 -4.23 -10.24
N ALA A 37 0.61 -4.31 -10.58
CA ALA A 37 -0.45 -3.89 -9.67
C ALA A 37 -0.61 -4.83 -8.46
N GLU A 38 -0.38 -6.13 -8.64
CA GLU A 38 -0.31 -7.12 -7.55
C GLU A 38 0.85 -6.78 -6.61
N ASP A 39 2.05 -6.57 -7.15
CA ASP A 39 3.24 -6.19 -6.38
C ASP A 39 3.03 -4.89 -5.59
N LEU A 40 2.48 -3.85 -6.23
CA LEU A 40 2.19 -2.58 -5.57
C LEU A 40 1.11 -2.73 -4.49
N THR A 41 0.12 -3.60 -4.71
CA THR A 41 -0.90 -3.89 -3.70
C THR A 41 -0.26 -4.54 -2.47
N ALA A 42 0.62 -5.53 -2.67
CA ALA A 42 1.38 -6.16 -1.60
C ALA A 42 2.27 -5.15 -0.85
N GLU A 43 2.96 -4.27 -1.58
CA GLU A 43 3.79 -3.20 -1.00
C GLU A 43 2.95 -2.23 -0.13
N ILE A 44 1.72 -1.90 -0.56
CA ILE A 44 0.81 -1.03 0.19
C ILE A 44 0.43 -1.66 1.53
N PHE A 45 0.02 -2.92 1.54
CA PHE A 45 -0.35 -3.61 2.79
C PHE A 45 0.85 -3.85 3.69
N THR A 46 2.02 -4.16 3.14
CA THR A 46 3.27 -4.25 3.91
C THR A 46 3.59 -2.92 4.60
N ARG A 47 3.47 -1.80 3.87
CA ARG A 47 3.66 -0.46 4.43
C ARG A 47 2.59 -0.06 5.44
N ALA A 48 1.35 -0.51 5.25
CA ALA A 48 0.27 -0.27 6.18
C ALA A 48 0.53 -1.02 7.49
N LEU A 49 0.88 -2.30 7.43
CA LEU A 49 1.22 -3.09 8.61
C LEU A 49 2.38 -2.46 9.39
N ALA A 50 3.45 -2.06 8.70
CA ALA A 50 4.61 -1.41 9.30
C ALA A 50 4.33 -0.01 9.90
N LYS A 51 3.18 0.60 9.61
CA LYS A 51 2.77 1.93 10.10
C LYS A 51 1.48 1.88 10.90
N LEU A 52 1.00 0.70 11.26
CA LEU A 52 -0.33 0.52 11.86
C LEU A 52 -0.47 1.31 13.17
N ASP A 53 0.62 1.43 13.93
CA ASP A 53 0.76 2.26 15.14
C ASP A 53 0.54 3.77 14.91
N THR A 54 0.73 4.25 13.66
CA THR A 54 0.49 5.66 13.30
C THR A 54 -0.97 5.97 13.00
N PHE A 55 -1.80 4.93 12.79
CA PHE A 55 -3.22 5.12 12.53
C PHE A 55 -3.93 5.62 13.80
N SER A 56 -4.68 6.72 13.66
CA SER A 56 -5.51 7.26 14.74
C SER A 56 -6.93 7.48 14.23
N PRO A 57 -7.94 6.80 14.81
CA PRO A 57 -9.34 7.03 14.48
C PRO A 57 -9.79 8.49 14.68
N ARG A 58 -9.09 9.25 15.56
CA ARG A 58 -9.34 10.67 15.79
C ARG A 58 -8.94 11.56 14.61
N ARG A 59 -8.06 11.07 13.72
CA ARG A 59 -7.54 11.81 12.54
C ARG A 59 -8.24 11.43 11.24
N GLY A 60 -9.13 10.43 11.26
CA GLY A 60 -9.89 10.01 10.09
C GLY A 60 -10.19 8.50 10.07
N THR A 61 -10.76 8.04 8.96
CA THR A 61 -11.09 6.63 8.78
C THR A 61 -9.86 5.81 8.37
N PHE A 62 -9.85 4.52 8.72
CA PHE A 62 -8.80 3.59 8.27
C PHE A 62 -8.69 3.56 6.74
N ALA A 63 -9.83 3.60 6.04
CA ALA A 63 -9.86 3.68 4.58
C ALA A 63 -9.09 4.90 4.06
N ALA A 64 -9.35 6.09 4.59
CA ALA A 64 -8.68 7.32 4.14
C ALA A 64 -7.16 7.24 4.36
N TRP A 65 -6.73 6.72 5.53
CA TRP A 65 -5.32 6.51 5.84
C TRP A 65 -4.66 5.47 4.92
N LEU A 66 -5.29 4.33 4.68
CA LEU A 66 -4.80 3.27 3.78
C LEU A 66 -4.70 3.78 2.33
N PHE A 67 -5.71 4.50 1.84
CA PHE A 67 -5.68 5.06 0.49
C PHE A 67 -4.66 6.19 0.34
N ALA A 68 -4.30 6.90 1.41
CA ALA A 68 -3.17 7.82 1.39
C ALA A 68 -1.84 7.08 1.16
N ILE A 69 -1.64 5.94 1.83
CA ILE A 69 -0.48 5.05 1.57
C ILE A 69 -0.51 4.57 0.12
N ALA A 70 -1.66 4.08 -0.37
CA ALA A 70 -1.83 3.61 -1.75
C ALA A 70 -1.47 4.67 -2.78
N ARG A 71 -2.00 5.89 -2.62
CA ARG A 71 -1.69 7.04 -3.47
C ARG A 71 -0.19 7.35 -3.49
N ASN A 72 0.45 7.37 -2.32
CA ASN A 72 1.87 7.69 -2.21
C ASN A 72 2.74 6.61 -2.88
N THR A 73 2.40 5.33 -2.71
CA THR A 73 3.09 4.21 -3.35
C THR A 73 2.98 4.27 -4.87
N VAL A 74 1.77 4.44 -5.41
CA VAL A 74 1.53 4.57 -6.87
C VAL A 74 2.23 5.80 -7.46
N ASN A 75 2.16 6.94 -6.79
CA ASN A 75 2.89 8.14 -7.23
C ASN A 75 4.41 7.91 -7.24
N GLY A 76 4.94 7.23 -6.23
CA GLY A 76 6.34 6.84 -6.18
C GLY A 76 6.75 5.93 -7.35
N TYR A 77 5.92 4.94 -7.67
CA TYR A 77 6.11 4.07 -8.84
C TYR A 77 6.20 4.87 -10.15
N HIS A 78 5.24 5.76 -10.42
CA HIS A 78 5.26 6.57 -11.64
C HIS A 78 6.46 7.52 -11.71
N ARG A 79 6.87 8.12 -10.58
CA ARG A 79 8.09 8.94 -10.52
C ARG A 79 9.33 8.14 -10.92
N ARG A 80 9.50 6.94 -10.36
CA ARG A 80 10.63 6.05 -10.70
C ARG A 80 10.59 5.60 -12.15
N ALA A 81 9.42 5.25 -12.67
CA ALA A 81 9.25 4.87 -14.07
C ALA A 81 9.62 6.02 -15.02
N LYS A 82 9.22 7.26 -14.70
CA LYS A 82 9.61 8.45 -15.47
C LYS A 82 11.13 8.66 -15.47
N LEU A 83 11.77 8.56 -14.30
CA LEU A 83 13.24 8.71 -14.19
C LEU A 83 13.99 7.65 -15.00
N ARG A 84 13.56 6.38 -14.97
CA ARG A 84 14.15 5.30 -15.77
C ARG A 84 14.02 5.52 -17.29
N ARG A 85 12.98 6.22 -17.74
CA ARG A 85 12.82 6.58 -19.16
C ARG A 85 13.70 7.76 -19.57
N LEU A 86 13.88 8.73 -18.67
CA LEU A 86 14.63 9.96 -18.93
C LEU A 86 16.15 9.80 -18.80
N LEU A 87 16.60 8.78 -18.07
CA LEU A 87 17.99 8.37 -18.01
C LEU A 87 18.15 7.18 -18.95
N PRO A 88 18.39 7.39 -20.27
CA PRO A 88 18.97 6.32 -21.06
C PRO A 88 20.27 5.96 -20.33
N LEU A 89 20.38 4.71 -19.89
CA LEU A 89 21.60 4.20 -19.29
C LEU A 89 22.67 4.37 -20.37
N SER A 90 23.44 5.45 -20.30
CA SER A 90 24.71 5.58 -20.99
C SER A 90 25.63 4.56 -20.33
N ALA A 91 25.66 3.37 -20.92
CA ALA A 91 26.59 2.28 -20.66
C ALA A 91 27.10 1.79 -22.01
#